data_AF-A0A832NGP9-F1
#
_entry.id   AF-A0A832NGP9-F1
#
_cell.length_a   1.000
_cell.length_b   1.000
_cell.length_c   1.000
_cell.angle_alpha   90.00
_cell.angle_beta   90.00
_cell.angle_gamma   90.00
#
_symmetry.space_group_name_H-M   'P 1'
#
loop_
_entity.id
_entity.type
_entity.pdbx_description
1 polymer ?
#
loop_
_entity_poly.entity_id
_entity_poly.type
_entity_poly.pdbx_seq_one_letter_code
_entity_poly.pdbx_strand_id
1 'polypeptide(L)'
;MTLSMNKLTVKLISEMLARERELRVTSIKIAGATVVDAGVKTSSSFEAGIYVSKICLGGLASVSITSYRIKEYYVPAVEVSTDHPVEACMASQLAGWRISVRDFFANGSGPARALARKPKKLFEKIGYSEESDEAVLVLETEKYPDEEVVKYISSEVRVKPENLYLVLVSPASTAGTVQVSARIVETGIF
;
A
#
# COMPACT_ATOMS: atom_id res chain seq x y z
N MET A 1 -19.92 -12.04 7.01
CA MET A 1 -19.09 -10.96 7.59
C MET A 1 -18.19 -10.45 6.48
N THR A 2 -18.21 -9.15 6.20
CA THR A 2 -17.30 -8.54 5.22
C THR A 2 -15.92 -8.41 5.87
N LEU A 3 -14.87 -8.93 5.25
CA LEU A 3 -13.48 -8.77 5.70
C LEU A 3 -13.10 -7.27 5.59
N SER A 4 -12.55 -6.67 6.66
CA SER A 4 -12.00 -5.30 6.58
C SER A 4 -10.55 -5.36 6.13
N MET A 5 -10.27 -4.85 4.93
CA MET A 5 -8.93 -4.81 4.38
C MET A 5 -8.02 -3.89 5.21
N ASN A 6 -8.54 -2.79 5.75
CA ASN A 6 -7.75 -1.92 6.63
C ASN A 6 -7.29 -2.68 7.88
N LYS A 7 -8.18 -3.38 8.59
CA LYS A 7 -7.81 -4.17 9.78
C LYS A 7 -6.84 -5.31 9.47
N LEU A 8 -6.98 -5.96 8.31
CA LEU A 8 -6.02 -6.99 7.87
C LEU A 8 -4.64 -6.38 7.64
N THR A 9 -4.57 -5.24 6.95
CA THR A 9 -3.28 -4.59 6.64
C THR A 9 -2.62 -3.93 7.85
N VAL A 10 -3.36 -3.51 8.88
CA VAL A 10 -2.77 -3.06 10.15
C VAL A 10 -1.96 -4.19 10.82
N LYS A 11 -2.40 -5.45 10.71
CA LYS A 11 -1.62 -6.60 11.20
C LYS A 11 -0.30 -6.73 10.44
N LEU A 12 -0.34 -6.58 9.11
CA LEU A 12 0.88 -6.59 8.27
C LEU A 12 1.82 -5.44 8.63
N ILE A 13 1.30 -4.24 8.88
CA ILE A 13 2.10 -3.11 9.36
C ILE A 13 2.75 -3.46 10.71
N SER A 14 2.00 -4.05 11.64
CA SER A 14 2.52 -4.42 12.96
C SER A 14 3.67 -5.43 12.85
N GLU A 15 3.56 -6.40 11.93
CA GLU A 15 4.64 -7.34 11.62
C GLU A 15 5.86 -6.64 11.00
N MET A 16 5.65 -5.69 10.09
CA MET A 16 6.74 -4.90 9.51
C MET A 16 7.49 -4.11 10.59
N LEU A 17 6.76 -3.46 11.49
CA LEU A 17 7.32 -2.67 12.59
C LEU A 17 8.09 -3.54 13.60
N ALA A 18 7.66 -4.79 13.81
CA ALA A 18 8.39 -5.74 14.64
C ALA A 18 9.72 -6.19 14.00
N ARG A 19 9.89 -6.02 12.68
CA ARG A 19 11.02 -6.53 11.89
C ARG A 19 11.77 -5.42 11.14
N GLU A 20 11.68 -4.15 11.58
CA GLU A 20 12.23 -2.99 10.85
C GLU A 20 13.68 -3.18 10.39
N ARG A 21 14.56 -3.64 11.29
CA ARG A 21 15.98 -3.85 10.99
C ARG A 21 16.21 -4.92 9.93
N GLU A 22 15.44 -6.01 9.99
CA GLU A 22 15.53 -7.11 9.04
C GLU A 22 15.02 -6.70 7.67
N LEU A 23 13.88 -6.01 7.64
CA LEU A 23 13.24 -5.51 6.43
C LEU A 23 13.94 -4.30 5.82
N ARG A 24 14.87 -3.69 6.56
CA ARG A 24 15.57 -2.44 6.21
C ARG A 24 14.59 -1.29 5.95
N VAL A 25 13.58 -1.17 6.81
CA VAL A 25 12.62 -0.07 6.82
C VAL A 25 12.76 0.72 8.12
N THR A 26 12.18 1.92 8.17
CA THR A 26 12.12 2.71 9.41
C THR A 26 10.73 3.27 9.59
N SER A 27 10.32 3.59 10.81
CA SER A 27 9.07 4.30 11.06
C SER A 27 9.27 5.54 11.92
N ILE A 28 8.42 6.54 11.69
CA ILE A 28 8.34 7.77 12.48
C ILE A 28 6.88 8.17 12.70
N LYS A 29 6.64 9.02 13.69
CA LYS A 29 5.34 9.65 13.91
C LYS A 29 5.30 11.04 13.28
N ILE A 30 4.28 11.31 12.48
CA ILE A 30 4.00 12.65 11.91
C ILE A 30 2.54 12.97 12.20
N ALA A 31 2.30 14.03 12.98
CA ALA A 31 0.95 14.46 13.37
C ALA A 31 0.07 13.33 13.94
N GLY A 32 0.67 12.35 14.64
CA GLY A 32 0.01 11.17 15.21
C GLY A 32 0.03 9.91 14.32
N ALA A 33 0.09 10.08 12.99
CA ALA A 33 0.16 8.98 12.04
C ALA A 33 1.49 8.24 12.11
N THR A 34 1.43 6.92 11.93
CA THR A 34 2.62 6.09 11.74
C THR A 34 3.03 6.16 10.28
N VAL A 35 4.24 6.66 10.02
CA VAL A 35 4.80 6.74 8.67
C VAL A 35 5.96 5.76 8.57
N VAL A 36 5.80 4.73 7.74
CA VAL A 36 6.81 3.70 7.46
C VAL A 36 7.53 4.05 6.18
N ASP A 37 8.83 4.30 6.25
CA ASP A 37 9.70 4.46 5.08
C ASP A 37 10.23 3.11 4.60
N ALA A 38 9.61 2.62 3.54
CA ALA A 38 9.95 1.38 2.87
C ALA A 38 10.71 1.60 1.55
N GLY A 39 11.32 2.78 1.31
CA GLY A 39 12.20 2.95 0.15
C GLY A 39 12.55 4.38 -0.26
N VAL A 40 12.16 5.40 0.48
CA VAL A 40 12.48 6.82 0.20
C VAL A 40 13.90 7.15 0.67
N LYS A 41 14.21 6.92 1.95
CA LYS A 41 15.56 7.06 2.51
C LYS A 41 16.17 5.72 2.91
N THR A 42 15.38 4.65 2.91
CA THR A 42 15.84 3.30 3.24
C THR A 42 16.17 2.51 1.99
N SER A 43 17.10 1.56 2.10
CA SER A 43 17.40 0.64 0.99
C SER A 43 16.27 -0.37 0.76
N SER A 44 15.42 -0.59 1.77
CA SER A 44 14.37 -1.60 1.80
C SER A 44 14.90 -3.01 1.48
N SER A 45 14.00 -3.97 1.28
CA SER A 45 14.33 -5.36 0.97
C SER A 45 13.24 -5.99 0.10
N PHE A 46 13.52 -7.17 -0.47
CA PHE A 46 12.50 -7.97 -1.17
C PHE A 46 11.32 -8.31 -0.25
N GLU A 47 11.60 -8.70 0.99
CA GLU A 47 10.57 -8.98 2.01
C GLU A 47 9.74 -7.73 2.33
N ALA A 48 10.38 -6.56 2.47
CA ALA A 48 9.63 -5.30 2.61
C ALA A 48 8.72 -5.06 1.39
N GLY A 49 9.22 -5.31 0.18
CA GLY A 49 8.42 -5.27 -1.04
C GLY A 49 7.22 -6.22 -1.04
N ILE A 50 7.38 -7.45 -0.54
CA ILE A 50 6.29 -8.41 -0.36
C ILE A 50 5.24 -7.84 0.61
N TYR A 51 5.67 -7.30 1.75
CA TYR A 51 4.75 -6.68 2.71
C TYR A 51 4.00 -5.49 2.10
N VAL A 52 4.70 -4.55 1.44
CA VAL A 52 4.08 -3.41 0.75
C VAL A 52 3.06 -3.89 -0.28
N SER A 53 3.39 -4.93 -1.05
CA SER A 53 2.48 -5.53 -2.04
C SER A 53 1.22 -6.11 -1.41
N LYS A 54 1.37 -6.89 -0.33
CA LYS A 54 0.23 -7.46 0.43
C LYS A 54 -0.64 -6.36 1.04
N ILE A 55 -0.04 -5.27 1.50
CA ILE A 55 -0.76 -4.09 2.00
C ILE A 55 -1.54 -3.42 0.86
N CYS A 56 -0.92 -3.18 -0.29
CA CYS A 56 -1.62 -2.67 -1.47
C CYS A 56 -2.81 -3.58 -1.83
N LEU A 57 -2.66 -4.90 -1.77
CA LEU A 57 -3.69 -5.90 -2.04
C LEU A 57 -4.70 -6.10 -0.90
N GLY A 58 -4.71 -5.23 0.12
CA GLY A 58 -5.70 -5.26 1.20
C GLY A 58 -5.58 -6.46 2.14
N GLY A 59 -4.46 -7.17 2.12
CA GLY A 59 -4.28 -8.43 2.85
C GLY A 59 -5.06 -9.61 2.30
N LEU A 60 -5.62 -9.50 1.08
CA LEU A 60 -6.47 -10.51 0.44
C LEU A 60 -5.73 -11.30 -0.65
N ALA A 61 -4.41 -11.25 -0.68
CA ALA A 61 -3.59 -11.91 -1.69
C ALA A 61 -2.31 -12.50 -1.10
N SER A 62 -1.90 -13.63 -1.67
CA SER A 62 -0.57 -14.19 -1.48
C SER A 62 0.40 -13.51 -2.45
N VAL A 63 1.57 -13.13 -1.93
CA VAL A 63 2.66 -12.55 -2.70
C VAL A 63 3.94 -13.23 -2.27
N SER A 64 4.71 -13.74 -3.24
CA SER A 64 5.99 -14.42 -3.03
C SER A 64 6.99 -14.03 -4.12
N ILE A 65 8.29 -14.27 -3.86
CA ILE A 65 9.34 -14.16 -4.89
C ILE A 65 9.63 -15.54 -5.45
N THR A 66 9.68 -15.64 -6.76
CA THR A 66 10.10 -16.83 -7.51
C THR A 66 11.26 -16.49 -8.46
N SER A 67 11.82 -17.49 -9.13
CA SER A 67 12.82 -17.29 -10.17
C SER A 67 12.17 -17.46 -11.54
N TYR A 68 12.37 -16.49 -12.43
CA TYR A 68 11.85 -16.53 -13.80
C TYR A 68 12.99 -16.47 -14.81
N ARG A 69 12.88 -17.28 -15.87
CA ARG A 69 13.90 -17.37 -16.91
C ARG A 69 13.53 -16.50 -18.11
N ILE A 70 14.37 -15.51 -18.41
CA ILE A 70 14.28 -14.68 -19.62
C ILE A 70 15.46 -15.05 -20.52
N LYS A 71 15.19 -15.83 -21.57
CA LYS A 71 16.21 -16.43 -22.45
C LYS A 71 17.25 -17.23 -21.65
N GLU A 72 18.49 -16.77 -21.56
CA GLU A 72 19.58 -17.36 -20.77
C GLU A 72 19.71 -16.81 -19.34
N TYR A 73 18.97 -15.76 -18.98
CA TYR A 73 19.06 -15.10 -17.68
C TYR A 73 17.99 -15.59 -16.71
N TYR A 74 18.36 -15.74 -15.43
CA TYR A 74 17.42 -15.91 -14.33
C TYR A 74 17.28 -14.60 -13.56
N VAL A 75 16.05 -14.15 -13.37
CA VAL A 75 15.72 -12.94 -12.62
C VAL A 75 14.72 -13.26 -11.50
N PRO A 76 14.75 -12.52 -10.38
CA PRO A 76 13.66 -12.55 -9.42
C PRO A 76 12.35 -12.10 -10.09
N ALA A 77 11.26 -12.79 -9.80
CA ALA A 77 9.92 -12.45 -10.24
C ALA A 77 8.95 -12.50 -9.06
N VAL A 78 7.84 -11.80 -9.19
CA VAL A 78 6.78 -11.78 -8.17
C VAL A 78 5.65 -12.69 -8.62
N GLU A 79 5.26 -13.62 -7.76
CA GLU A 79 4.06 -14.43 -7.93
C GLU A 79 2.95 -13.86 -7.04
N VAL A 80 1.75 -13.70 -7.62
CA VAL A 80 0.58 -13.13 -6.95
C VAL A 80 -0.63 -14.01 -7.20
N SER A 81 -1.37 -14.34 -6.14
CA SER A 81 -2.65 -15.05 -6.23
C SER A 81 -3.67 -14.47 -5.25
N THR A 82 -4.93 -14.40 -5.66
CA THR A 82 -6.04 -13.91 -4.84
C THR A 82 -7.36 -14.53 -5.30
N ASP A 83 -8.20 -14.89 -4.33
CA ASP A 83 -9.60 -15.29 -4.56
C ASP A 83 -10.57 -14.11 -4.47
N HIS A 84 -10.06 -12.89 -4.24
CA HIS A 84 -10.81 -11.64 -4.12
C HIS A 84 -10.32 -10.59 -5.12
N PRO A 85 -10.30 -10.87 -6.43
CA PRO A 85 -9.65 -10.03 -7.43
C PRO A 85 -10.19 -8.60 -7.47
N VAL A 86 -11.50 -8.40 -7.31
CA VAL A 86 -12.12 -7.07 -7.37
C VAL A 86 -11.75 -6.25 -6.13
N GLU A 87 -11.86 -6.82 -4.93
CA GLU A 87 -11.53 -6.17 -3.68
C GLU A 87 -10.02 -5.89 -3.59
N ALA A 88 -9.20 -6.92 -3.78
CA ALA A 88 -7.76 -6.83 -3.67
C ALA A 88 -7.17 -5.86 -4.70
N CYS A 89 -7.53 -5.99 -5.98
CA CYS A 89 -6.91 -5.19 -7.03
C CYS A 89 -7.59 -3.84 -7.25
N MET A 90 -8.93 -3.77 -7.34
CA MET A 90 -9.61 -2.52 -7.69
C MET A 90 -9.91 -1.65 -6.47
N ALA A 91 -10.49 -2.25 -5.42
CA ALA A 91 -10.86 -1.52 -4.21
C ALA A 91 -9.65 -1.11 -3.37
N SER A 92 -8.54 -1.87 -3.45
CA SER A 92 -7.33 -1.62 -2.68
C SER A 92 -6.12 -1.29 -3.57
N GLN A 93 -5.57 -2.24 -4.33
CA GLN A 93 -4.23 -2.14 -4.95
C GLN A 93 -4.08 -0.98 -5.92
N LEU A 94 -5.08 -0.74 -6.78
CA LEU A 94 -5.06 0.29 -7.80
C LEU A 94 -4.58 1.64 -7.24
N ALA A 95 -3.68 2.30 -7.95
CA ALA A 95 -3.16 3.61 -7.60
C ALA A 95 -4.17 4.74 -7.94
N GLY A 96 -5.42 4.57 -7.47
CA GLY A 96 -6.58 5.37 -7.88
C GLY A 96 -6.79 6.65 -7.07
N TRP A 97 -5.93 6.96 -6.11
CA TRP A 97 -6.01 8.19 -5.31
C TRP A 97 -4.78 9.07 -5.52
N ARG A 98 -4.91 10.08 -6.38
CA ARG A 98 -3.88 11.11 -6.51
C ARG A 98 -3.96 12.08 -5.33
N ILE A 99 -2.92 12.12 -4.51
CA ILE A 99 -2.78 13.07 -3.40
C ILE A 99 -2.00 14.28 -3.90
N SER A 100 -2.55 15.47 -3.67
CA SER A 100 -1.93 16.74 -4.00
C SER A 100 -2.26 17.75 -2.90
N VAL A 101 -1.26 18.07 -2.09
CA VAL A 101 -1.36 19.04 -0.99
C VAL A 101 -0.11 19.90 -1.06
N ARG A 102 -0.28 21.18 -1.41
CA ARG A 102 0.82 22.11 -1.68
C ARG A 102 1.82 21.54 -2.70
N ASP A 103 3.08 21.31 -2.30
CA ASP A 103 4.15 20.77 -3.13
C ASP A 103 4.35 19.25 -2.96
N PHE A 104 3.51 18.60 -2.15
CA PHE A 104 3.48 17.15 -1.98
C PHE A 104 2.55 16.51 -3.02
N PHE A 105 3.10 15.54 -3.75
CA PHE A 105 2.39 14.72 -4.72
C PHE A 105 2.73 13.25 -4.50
N ALA A 106 1.70 12.41 -4.49
CA ALA A 106 1.87 10.96 -4.41
C ALA A 106 0.68 10.25 -5.07
N ASN A 107 0.95 9.06 -5.61
CA ASN A 107 -0.10 8.13 -5.97
C ASN A 107 -0.39 7.22 -4.79
N GLY A 108 -1.63 7.28 -4.29
CA GLY A 108 -2.13 6.48 -3.17
C GLY A 108 -2.73 5.17 -3.64
N SER A 109 -2.27 4.07 -3.03
CA SER A 109 -2.74 2.69 -3.19
C SER A 109 -3.10 2.09 -1.82
N GLY A 110 -3.88 1.02 -1.79
CA GLY A 110 -4.20 0.31 -0.56
C GLY A 110 -5.60 0.60 -0.01
N PRO A 111 -5.96 -0.05 1.11
CA PRO A 111 -7.36 -0.20 1.52
C PRO A 111 -8.00 1.08 2.06
N ALA A 112 -7.21 2.08 2.45
CA ALA A 112 -7.73 3.41 2.79
C ALA A 112 -8.54 4.05 1.64
N ARG A 113 -8.28 3.66 0.38
CA ARG A 113 -9.07 4.12 -0.78
C ARG A 113 -10.54 3.74 -0.67
N ALA A 114 -10.87 2.62 -0.04
CA ALA A 114 -12.25 2.20 0.18
C ALA A 114 -13.00 3.11 1.15
N LEU A 115 -12.32 3.58 2.20
CA LEU A 115 -12.88 4.55 3.16
C LEU A 115 -13.11 5.91 2.49
N ALA A 116 -12.10 6.42 1.78
CA ALA A 116 -12.18 7.71 1.08
C ALA A 116 -12.99 7.66 -0.24
N ARG A 117 -13.37 6.45 -0.68
CA ARG A 117 -14.04 6.16 -1.97
C ARG A 117 -13.33 6.81 -3.16
N LYS A 118 -12.02 6.57 -3.31
CA LYS A 118 -11.18 7.18 -4.37
C LYS A 118 -10.78 6.17 -5.47
N PRO A 119 -11.25 6.31 -6.72
CA PRO A 119 -12.26 7.27 -7.21
C PRO A 119 -13.69 6.78 -6.97
N LYS A 120 -14.63 7.70 -6.74
CA LYS A 120 -16.02 7.38 -6.34
C LYS A 120 -16.72 6.44 -7.32
N LYS A 121 -16.59 6.72 -8.63
CA LYS A 121 -17.20 5.93 -9.71
C LYS A 121 -16.77 4.47 -9.71
N LEU A 122 -15.53 4.18 -9.31
CA LEU A 122 -15.05 2.80 -9.21
C LEU A 122 -15.80 2.05 -8.12
N PHE A 123 -15.90 2.64 -6.92
CA PHE A 123 -16.60 2.03 -5.79
C PHE A 123 -18.11 1.86 -6.04
N GLU A 124 -18.73 2.79 -6.78
CA GLU A 124 -20.11 2.63 -7.26
C GLU A 124 -20.24 1.44 -8.24
N LYS A 125 -19.29 1.28 -9.18
CA LYS A 125 -19.28 0.20 -10.17
C LYS A 125 -19.07 -1.18 -9.56
N ILE A 126 -18.13 -1.32 -8.62
CA ILE A 126 -17.79 -2.62 -8.01
C ILE A 126 -18.69 -2.98 -6.83
N GLY A 127 -19.54 -2.06 -6.35
CA GLY A 127 -20.46 -2.31 -5.24
C GLY A 127 -19.78 -2.55 -3.89
N TYR A 128 -18.50 -2.18 -3.75
CA TYR A 128 -17.73 -2.38 -2.52
C TYR A 128 -17.80 -1.14 -1.62
N SER A 129 -17.96 -1.38 -0.33
CA SER A 129 -17.83 -0.38 0.74
C SER A 129 -17.23 -1.03 1.97
N GLU A 130 -16.43 -0.26 2.69
CA GLU A 130 -15.83 -0.68 3.95
C GLU A 130 -16.02 0.41 5.00
N GLU A 131 -16.20 -0.01 6.25
CA GLU A 131 -16.15 0.86 7.43
C GLU A 131 -15.02 0.36 8.34
N SER A 132 -14.17 1.26 8.79
CA SER A 132 -13.04 0.96 9.67
C SER A 132 -12.65 2.20 10.47
N ASP A 133 -12.21 1.98 11.71
CA ASP A 133 -11.62 2.97 12.61
C ASP A 133 -10.09 3.09 12.47
N GLU A 134 -9.52 2.31 11.55
CA GLU A 134 -8.10 2.29 11.17
C GLU A 134 -7.97 2.43 9.65
N ALA A 135 -6.90 3.06 9.18
CA ALA A 135 -6.66 3.28 7.75
C ALA A 135 -5.19 3.02 7.37
N VAL A 136 -4.98 2.27 6.29
CA VAL A 136 -3.63 2.02 5.73
C VAL A 136 -3.57 2.48 4.28
N LEU A 137 -2.60 3.34 3.97
CA LEU A 137 -2.37 3.86 2.62
C LEU A 137 -0.90 3.75 2.25
N VAL A 138 -0.63 3.22 1.06
CA VAL A 138 0.70 3.20 0.45
C VAL A 138 0.82 4.40 -0.47
N LEU A 139 1.88 5.19 -0.27
CA LEU A 139 2.20 6.39 -1.05
C LEU A 139 3.43 6.12 -1.89
N GLU A 140 3.24 6.08 -3.20
CA GLU A 140 4.34 6.11 -4.13
C GLU A 140 4.87 7.55 -4.24
N THR A 141 6.05 7.81 -3.66
CA THR A 141 6.59 9.17 -3.48
C THR A 141 8.10 9.16 -3.23
N GLU A 142 8.73 10.33 -3.43
CA GLU A 142 10.13 10.61 -3.11
C GLU A 142 10.28 11.55 -1.89
N LYS A 143 9.16 11.94 -1.27
CA LYS A 143 9.13 12.89 -0.16
C LYS A 143 8.37 12.29 1.02
N TYR A 144 8.75 12.71 2.22
CA TYR A 144 7.91 12.44 3.40
C TYR A 144 6.70 13.37 3.38
N PRO A 145 5.50 12.88 3.78
CA PRO A 145 4.36 13.75 4.00
C PRO A 145 4.62 14.65 5.21
N ASP A 146 4.10 15.87 5.17
CA ASP A 146 4.06 16.76 6.32
C ASP A 146 2.75 16.60 7.12
N GLU A 147 2.58 17.42 8.16
CA GLU A 147 1.38 17.42 8.98
C GLU A 147 0.10 17.74 8.19
N GLU A 148 0.18 18.58 7.15
CA GLU A 148 -1.00 18.94 6.36
C GLU A 148 -1.43 17.80 5.45
N VAL A 149 -0.48 17.08 4.85
CA VAL A 149 -0.76 15.86 4.09
C VAL A 149 -1.41 14.82 4.99
N VAL A 150 -0.88 14.60 6.19
CA VAL A 150 -1.46 13.65 7.16
C VAL A 150 -2.89 14.04 7.54
N LYS A 151 -3.14 15.31 7.87
CA LYS A 151 -4.49 15.81 8.19
C LYS A 151 -5.45 15.67 7.02
N TYR A 152 -5.00 15.99 5.81
CA TYR A 152 -5.79 15.81 4.59
C TYR A 152 -6.24 14.35 4.43
N ILE A 153 -5.29 13.40 4.44
CA ILE A 153 -5.58 11.97 4.28
C ILE A 153 -6.52 11.50 5.40
N SER A 154 -6.21 11.81 6.65
CA SER A 154 -7.01 11.48 7.83
C SER A 154 -8.45 11.97 7.71
N SER A 155 -8.67 13.18 7.21
CA SER A 155 -10.01 13.75 7.01
C SER A 155 -10.79 13.01 5.91
N GLU A 156 -10.13 12.67 4.81
CA GLU A 156 -10.76 11.99 3.66
C GLU A 156 -11.17 10.55 4.01
N VAL A 157 -10.36 9.84 4.81
CA VAL A 157 -10.68 8.49 5.29
C VAL A 157 -11.54 8.47 6.57
N ARG A 158 -11.74 9.63 7.20
CA ARG A 158 -12.48 9.81 8.47
C ARG A 158 -11.97 8.97 9.64
N VAL A 159 -10.65 8.79 9.70
CA VAL A 159 -9.95 8.07 10.77
C VAL A 159 -9.01 9.03 11.49
N LYS A 160 -8.91 8.92 12.82
CA LYS A 160 -7.99 9.76 13.61
C LYS A 160 -6.55 9.52 13.18
N PRO A 161 -5.66 10.54 13.19
CA PRO A 161 -4.27 10.36 12.79
C PRO A 161 -3.54 9.25 13.55
N GLU A 162 -3.84 9.03 14.83
CA GLU A 162 -3.24 7.95 15.64
C GLU A 162 -3.49 6.53 15.10
N ASN A 163 -4.56 6.35 14.32
CA ASN A 163 -4.96 5.10 13.66
C ASN A 163 -4.72 5.14 12.13
N LEU A 164 -3.95 6.12 11.65
CA LEU A 164 -3.55 6.24 10.25
C LEU A 164 -2.11 5.74 10.07
N TYR A 165 -1.94 4.83 9.11
CA TYR A 165 -0.66 4.26 8.74
C TYR A 165 -0.35 4.59 7.28
N LEU A 166 0.76 5.25 7.04
CA LEU A 166 1.24 5.62 5.72
C LEU A 166 2.53 4.87 5.42
N VAL A 167 2.55 4.12 4.32
CA VAL A 167 3.76 3.43 3.86
C VAL A 167 4.31 4.19 2.67
N LEU A 168 5.52 4.72 2.79
CA LEU A 168 6.19 5.44 1.71
C LEU A 168 7.06 4.47 0.93
N VAL A 169 6.95 4.52 -0.39
CA VAL A 169 7.78 3.70 -1.28
C VAL A 169 8.19 4.54 -2.50
N SER A 170 9.49 4.56 -2.79
CA SER A 170 9.99 5.10 -4.06
C SER A 170 9.89 4.03 -5.15
N PRO A 171 9.44 4.36 -6.38
CA PRO A 171 9.51 3.44 -7.53
C PRO A 171 10.91 2.91 -7.81
N ALA A 172 11.95 3.67 -7.46
CA ALA A 172 13.35 3.32 -7.68
C ALA A 172 13.96 2.43 -6.58
N SER A 173 13.19 2.09 -5.53
CA SER A 173 13.63 1.25 -4.42
C SER A 173 13.38 -0.24 -4.66
N THR A 174 14.03 -1.12 -3.89
CA THR A 174 13.79 -2.57 -3.94
C THR A 174 12.33 -2.91 -3.65
N ALA A 175 11.71 -2.31 -2.62
CA ALA A 175 10.30 -2.52 -2.35
C ALA A 175 9.40 -1.94 -3.46
N GLY A 176 9.82 -0.84 -4.08
CA GLY A 176 9.17 -0.23 -5.25
C GLY A 176 9.09 -1.17 -6.44
N THR A 177 10.21 -1.79 -6.82
CA THR A 177 10.23 -2.72 -7.97
C THR A 177 9.37 -3.95 -7.72
N VAL A 178 9.37 -4.48 -6.48
CA VAL A 178 8.52 -5.61 -6.08
C VAL A 178 7.04 -5.21 -6.11
N GLN A 179 6.64 -4.09 -5.49
CA GLN A 179 5.22 -3.70 -5.44
C GLN A 179 4.64 -3.36 -6.80
N VAL A 180 5.43 -2.75 -7.70
CA VAL A 180 5.00 -2.52 -9.08
C VAL A 180 4.82 -3.85 -9.82
N SER A 181 5.77 -4.78 -9.67
CA SER A 181 5.67 -6.11 -10.29
C SER A 181 4.48 -6.92 -9.74
N ALA A 182 4.13 -6.73 -8.47
CA ALA A 182 2.97 -7.37 -7.84
C ALA A 182 1.61 -6.89 -8.38
N ARG A 183 1.58 -5.87 -9.25
CA ARG A 183 0.34 -5.36 -9.89
C ARG A 183 -0.07 -6.14 -11.14
N ILE A 184 0.62 -7.22 -11.48
CA ILE A 184 0.34 -7.98 -12.71
C ILE A 184 -1.10 -8.52 -12.80
N VAL A 185 -1.73 -8.83 -11.66
CA VAL A 185 -3.14 -9.24 -11.62
C VAL A 185 -4.06 -8.02 -11.75
N GLU A 186 -3.72 -6.91 -11.09
CA GLU A 186 -4.45 -5.63 -11.20
C GLU A 186 -4.54 -5.14 -12.64
N THR A 187 -3.43 -5.20 -13.38
CA THR A 187 -3.40 -4.75 -14.78
C THR A 187 -4.27 -5.57 -15.71
N GLY A 188 -4.52 -6.85 -15.39
CA GLY A 188 -5.46 -7.69 -16.14
C GLY A 188 -6.93 -7.43 -15.79
N ILE A 189 -7.21 -6.88 -14.61
CA ILE A 189 -8.57 -6.58 -14.13
C ILE A 189 -9.02 -5.16 -14.51
N PHE A 190 -8.10 -4.19 -14.50
CA PHE A 190 -8.36 -2.77 -14.75
C PHE A 190 -8.82 -2.49 -16.18
#